data_AF-X1U2U4-F1
#
_entry.id   AF-X1U2U4-F1
#
_cell.length_a   1.000
_cell.length_b   1.000
_cell.length_c   1.000
_cell.angle_alpha   90.00
_cell.angle_beta   90.00
_cell.angle_gamma   90.00
#
_symmetry.space_group_name_H-M   'P 1'
#
loop_
_entity.id
_entity.type
_entity.pdbx_description
1 polymer ?
#
loop_
_entity_poly.entity_id
_entity_poly.type
_entity_poly.pdbx_seq_one_letter_code
_entity_poly.pdbx_strand_id
1 'polypeptide(L)'
;MVRTYNVEITGIAPLLHHRFTGEKTRGTGKEYVPAEEAKKALYLNKEDIPYLPANHLEGCMINAAKNFKFKGRKTYMDFFKAAILVEPREIPFKKPENPLEYVIDEQPVVINRARVLAWRPRWDEWQFEFKIICLQPDRISDKTLKDILEYGGMFVGIGDFRPKFGRFEFTKFDVVED
;
A
#
# COMPACT_ATOMS: atom_id res chain seq x y z
N MET A 1 4.47 16.47 -21.17
CA MET A 1 3.88 15.20 -21.66
C MET A 1 3.67 14.31 -20.46
N VAL A 2 2.55 13.62 -20.38
CA VAL A 2 2.27 12.64 -19.32
C VAL A 2 2.67 11.26 -19.87
N ARG A 3 3.15 10.35 -19.01
CA ARG A 3 3.41 8.96 -19.38
C ARG A 3 2.69 8.03 -18.41
N THR A 4 2.01 7.03 -18.96
CA THR A 4 1.21 6.08 -18.17
C THR A 4 1.80 4.68 -18.28
N TYR A 5 1.73 3.92 -17.20
CA TYR A 5 2.23 2.55 -17.12
C TYR A 5 1.15 1.64 -16.56
N ASN A 6 0.92 0.48 -17.20
CA ASN A 6 0.15 -0.61 -16.61
C ASN A 6 1.09 -1.46 -15.75
N VAL A 7 0.73 -1.62 -14.48
CA VAL A 7 1.56 -2.29 -13.48
C VAL A 7 0.76 -3.36 -12.76
N GLU A 8 1.38 -4.52 -12.58
CA GLU A 8 0.83 -5.62 -11.78
C GLU A 8 1.85 -5.98 -10.70
N ILE A 9 1.38 -6.14 -9.47
CA ILE A 9 2.21 -6.52 -8.32
C ILE A 9 1.63 -7.74 -7.61
N THR A 10 2.52 -8.60 -7.12
CA THR A 10 2.20 -9.79 -6.35
C THR A 10 2.90 -9.75 -4.99
N GLY A 11 2.17 -10.07 -3.94
CA GLY A 11 2.70 -10.11 -2.58
C GLY A 11 3.76 -11.20 -2.40
N ILE A 12 4.90 -10.84 -1.79
CA ILE A 12 5.93 -11.78 -1.31
C ILE A 12 5.96 -11.87 0.22
N ALA A 13 5.07 -11.14 0.88
CA ALA A 13 4.75 -11.21 2.30
C ALA A 13 3.27 -10.88 2.49
N PRO A 14 2.62 -11.36 3.57
CA PRO A 14 1.19 -11.08 3.80
C PRO A 14 0.89 -9.57 3.82
N LEU A 15 -0.26 -9.17 3.28
CA LEU A 15 -0.76 -7.80 3.36
C LEU A 15 -1.60 -7.65 4.62
N LEU A 16 -1.42 -6.53 5.32
CA LEU A 16 -2.16 -6.20 6.53
C LEU A 16 -2.80 -4.83 6.37
N HIS A 17 -4.13 -4.74 6.50
CA HIS A 17 -4.80 -3.44 6.51
C HIS A 17 -5.04 -2.95 7.94
N HIS A 18 -5.04 -1.62 8.07
CA HIS A 18 -5.35 -0.93 9.32
C HIS A 18 -5.87 0.47 9.01
N ARG A 19 -7.12 0.56 8.54
CA ARG A 19 -7.78 1.83 8.26
C ARG A 19 -8.01 2.60 9.57
N PHE A 20 -7.68 3.88 9.55
CA PHE A 20 -8.05 4.79 10.63
C PHE A 20 -9.56 5.06 10.61
N THR A 21 -10.24 4.77 11.73
CA THR A 21 -11.70 4.90 11.85
C THR A 21 -12.14 6.24 12.45
N GLY A 22 -11.23 7.02 13.03
CA GLY A 22 -11.57 8.23 13.80
C GLY A 22 -12.20 7.95 15.16
N GLU A 23 -12.40 6.68 15.53
CA GLU A 23 -12.92 6.30 16.84
C GLU A 23 -11.91 6.67 17.95
N LYS A 24 -12.43 7.11 19.09
CA LYS A 24 -11.59 7.40 20.27
C LYS A 24 -10.87 6.12 20.72
N THR A 25 -9.71 6.30 21.37
CA THR A 25 -8.93 5.20 21.96
C THR A 25 -9.82 4.23 22.74
N ARG A 26 -9.51 2.94 22.60
CA ARG A 26 -10.24 1.85 23.25
C ARG A 26 -10.45 2.12 24.73
N GLY A 27 -11.71 2.08 25.15
CA GLY A 27 -12.11 2.28 26.53
C GLY A 27 -11.92 1.02 27.37
N THR A 28 -11.52 1.21 28.62
CA THR A 28 -11.42 0.15 29.64
C THR A 28 -12.80 -0.47 29.90
N GLY A 29 -12.87 -1.80 30.02
CA GLY A 29 -14.10 -2.53 30.35
C GLY A 29 -15.08 -2.74 29.19
N LYS A 30 -14.72 -2.32 27.97
CA LYS A 30 -15.47 -2.69 26.76
C LYS A 30 -15.04 -4.08 26.29
N GLU A 31 -16.03 -4.89 25.93
CA GLU A 31 -15.82 -6.12 25.19
C GLU A 31 -15.63 -5.78 23.70
N TYR A 32 -14.62 -6.39 23.09
CA TYR A 32 -14.30 -6.21 21.68
C TYR A 32 -14.43 -7.55 20.98
N VAL A 33 -15.21 -7.57 19.90
CA VAL A 33 -15.37 -8.77 19.06
C VAL A 33 -14.32 -8.73 17.95
N PRO A 34 -13.39 -9.69 17.87
CA PRO A 34 -12.30 -9.70 16.89
C PRO A 34 -12.75 -9.47 15.43
N ALA A 35 -13.86 -10.11 15.03
CA ALA A 35 -14.39 -10.01 13.67
C ALA A 35 -14.90 -8.60 13.34
N GLU A 36 -15.59 -7.94 14.27
CA GLU A 36 -16.09 -6.58 14.08
C GLU A 36 -14.94 -5.57 14.03
N GLU A 37 -13.95 -5.72 14.91
CA GLU A 37 -12.77 -4.86 14.95
C GLU A 37 -11.91 -5.00 13.69
N ALA A 38 -11.71 -6.23 13.21
CA ALA A 38 -11.02 -6.46 11.94
C ALA A 38 -11.80 -5.85 10.76
N LYS A 39 -13.14 -5.97 10.74
CA LYS A 39 -13.97 -5.36 9.68
C LYS A 39 -13.82 -3.84 9.65
N LYS A 40 -13.78 -3.18 10.81
CA LYS A 40 -13.58 -1.71 10.90
C LYS A 40 -12.25 -1.26 10.29
N ALA A 41 -11.22 -2.10 10.41
CA ALA A 41 -9.87 -1.85 9.90
C ALA A 41 -9.72 -2.06 8.36
N LEU A 42 -10.76 -2.53 7.67
CA LEU A 42 -10.79 -2.62 6.21
C LEU A 42 -10.90 -1.24 5.56
N TYR A 43 -10.31 -1.12 4.37
CA TYR A 43 -10.66 -0.08 3.39
C TYR A 43 -11.73 -0.67 2.49
N LEU A 44 -12.97 -0.14 2.57
CA LEU A 44 -14.14 -0.65 1.85
C LEU A 44 -14.65 0.41 0.87
N ASN A 45 -14.92 -0.01 -0.36
CA ASN A 45 -15.53 0.86 -1.36
C ASN A 45 -17.03 1.04 -1.06
N LYS A 46 -17.76 1.71 -1.95
CA LYS A 46 -19.21 1.94 -1.79
C LYS A 46 -20.06 0.66 -1.84
N GLU A 47 -19.49 -0.46 -2.28
CA GLU A 47 -20.13 -1.77 -2.40
C GLU A 47 -19.70 -2.71 -1.25
N ASP A 48 -19.05 -2.18 -0.21
CA ASP A 48 -18.51 -2.94 0.92
C ASP A 48 -17.46 -4.00 0.52
N ILE A 49 -16.77 -3.79 -0.62
CA ILE A 49 -15.69 -4.66 -1.09
C ILE A 49 -14.33 -4.08 -0.64
N PRO A 50 -13.45 -4.88 -0.02
CA PRO A 50 -12.11 -4.44 0.31
C PRO A 50 -11.29 -4.01 -0.91
N TYR A 51 -10.53 -2.94 -0.75
CA TYR A 51 -9.64 -2.41 -1.79
C TYR A 51 -8.31 -1.93 -1.20
N LEU A 52 -7.29 -1.76 -2.03
CA LEU A 52 -6.05 -1.08 -1.66
C LEU A 52 -6.11 0.41 -2.03
N PRO A 53 -5.95 1.32 -1.06
CA PRO A 53 -5.84 2.75 -1.38
C PRO A 53 -4.60 3.06 -2.21
N ALA A 54 -4.76 3.82 -3.31
CA ALA A 54 -3.65 4.24 -4.17
C ALA A 54 -2.51 4.92 -3.42
N ASN A 55 -2.83 5.71 -2.39
CA ASN A 55 -1.84 6.42 -1.57
C ASN A 55 -0.90 5.47 -0.79
N HIS A 56 -1.23 4.19 -0.62
CA HIS A 56 -0.31 3.21 -0.06
C HIS A 56 0.87 2.97 -1.01
N LEU A 57 0.60 2.84 -2.31
CA LEU A 57 1.63 2.66 -3.34
C LEU A 57 2.40 3.95 -3.60
N GLU A 58 1.72 5.09 -3.68
CA GLU A 58 2.38 6.40 -3.78
C GLU A 58 3.31 6.63 -2.58
N GLY A 59 2.82 6.38 -1.37
CA GLY A 59 3.61 6.49 -0.14
C GLY A 59 4.78 5.52 -0.10
N CYS A 60 4.62 4.30 -0.61
CA CYS A 60 5.69 3.32 -0.77
C CYS A 60 6.79 3.87 -1.69
N MET A 61 6.44 4.31 -2.90
CA MET A 61 7.39 4.83 -3.87
C MET A 61 8.08 6.12 -3.39
N ILE A 62 7.36 7.04 -2.74
CA ILE A 62 7.95 8.26 -2.15
C ILE A 62 9.00 7.90 -1.09
N ASN A 63 8.72 6.91 -0.23
CA ASN A 63 9.68 6.47 0.78
C ASN A 63 10.87 5.75 0.17
N ALA A 64 10.66 4.92 -0.86
CA ALA A 64 11.72 4.28 -1.61
C ALA A 64 12.64 5.31 -2.29
N ALA A 65 12.06 6.34 -2.91
CA ALA A 65 12.76 7.41 -3.63
C ALA A 65 13.74 8.22 -2.76
N LYS A 66 13.65 8.16 -1.43
CA LYS A 66 14.64 8.73 -0.50
C LYS A 66 16.03 8.11 -0.67
N ASN A 67 16.11 6.88 -1.15
CA ASN A 67 17.37 6.15 -1.34
C ASN A 67 17.99 6.38 -2.73
N PHE A 68 17.30 7.09 -3.62
CA PHE A 68 17.75 7.33 -4.99
C PHE A 68 18.17 8.79 -5.16
N LYS A 69 19.40 9.01 -5.62
CA LYS A 69 19.96 10.36 -5.81
C LYS A 69 19.53 10.94 -7.16
N PHE A 70 19.05 12.18 -7.13
CA PHE A 70 18.73 12.93 -8.35
C PHE A 70 19.90 13.83 -8.77
N LYS A 71 20.26 14.81 -7.93
CA LYS A 71 21.39 15.72 -8.18
C LYS A 71 22.06 16.15 -6.88
N GLY A 72 23.37 15.93 -6.77
CA GLY A 72 24.12 16.23 -5.56
C GLY A 72 23.53 15.50 -4.35
N ARG A 73 23.14 16.25 -3.31
CA ARG A 73 22.52 15.67 -2.10
C ARG A 73 21.02 15.39 -2.24
N LYS A 74 20.34 15.95 -3.24
CA LYS A 74 18.89 15.80 -3.44
C LYS A 74 18.52 14.40 -3.92
N THR A 75 17.39 13.89 -3.43
CA THR A 75 16.85 12.59 -3.78
C THR A 75 15.62 12.73 -4.68
N TYR A 76 15.08 11.62 -5.19
CA TYR A 76 13.88 11.64 -6.02
C TYR A 76 12.56 11.85 -5.23
N MET A 77 12.61 11.86 -3.90
CA MET A 77 11.44 11.96 -3.03
C MET A 77 10.47 13.09 -3.41
N ASP A 78 10.97 14.30 -3.62
CA ASP A 78 10.12 15.46 -3.94
C ASP A 78 9.49 15.34 -5.34
N PHE A 79 10.20 14.76 -6.30
CA PHE A 79 9.66 14.50 -7.64
C PHE A 79 8.56 13.44 -7.61
N PHE A 80 8.76 12.36 -6.87
CA PHE A 80 7.76 11.32 -6.71
C PHE A 80 6.50 11.85 -6.03
N LYS A 81 6.67 12.68 -5.01
CA LYS A 81 5.55 13.32 -4.31
C LYS A 81 4.72 14.24 -5.23
N ALA A 82 5.36 14.88 -6.21
CA ALA A 82 4.71 15.87 -7.06
C ALA A 82 4.22 15.32 -8.41
N ALA A 83 4.83 14.25 -8.92
CA ALA A 83 4.67 13.83 -10.31
C ALA A 83 4.22 12.38 -10.50
N ILE A 84 4.17 11.57 -9.45
CA ILE A 84 3.70 10.17 -9.53
C ILE A 84 2.33 10.06 -8.89
N LEU A 85 1.36 9.60 -9.68
CA LEU A 85 0.00 9.32 -9.26
C LEU A 85 -0.33 7.86 -9.55
N VAL A 86 -1.18 7.25 -8.71
CA VAL A 86 -1.66 5.89 -8.92
C VAL A 86 -3.18 5.89 -9.17
N GLU A 87 -3.60 5.17 -10.20
CA GLU A 87 -5.01 5.00 -10.56
C GLU A 87 -5.40 3.53 -10.71
N PRO A 88 -6.63 3.13 -10.32
CA PRO A 88 -7.65 3.95 -9.67
C PRO A 88 -7.29 4.27 -8.21
N ARG A 89 -8.00 5.23 -7.58
CA ARG A 89 -7.80 5.56 -6.15
C ARG A 89 -8.14 4.41 -5.21
N GLU A 90 -9.13 3.62 -5.61
CA GLU A 90 -9.59 2.43 -4.91
C GLU A 90 -9.21 1.21 -5.76
N ILE A 91 -8.06 0.60 -5.48
CA ILE A 91 -7.51 -0.48 -6.32
C ILE A 91 -8.15 -1.81 -5.90
N PRO A 92 -8.90 -2.48 -6.77
CA PRO A 92 -9.53 -3.76 -6.45
C PRO A 92 -8.48 -4.87 -6.32
N PHE A 93 -8.74 -5.83 -5.44
CA PHE A 93 -7.93 -7.05 -5.37
C PHE A 93 -8.10 -7.85 -6.67
N LYS A 94 -6.98 -8.22 -7.28
CA LYS A 94 -6.94 -9.22 -8.35
C LYS A 94 -6.86 -10.64 -7.77
N LYS A 95 -6.19 -10.77 -6.63
CA LYS A 95 -6.21 -11.96 -5.76
C LYS A 95 -6.25 -11.54 -4.30
N PRO A 96 -6.93 -12.28 -3.42
CA PRO A 96 -7.80 -13.42 -3.74
C PRO A 96 -9.06 -12.97 -4.52
N GLU A 97 -9.78 -13.91 -5.15
CA GLU A 97 -11.02 -13.60 -5.87
C GLU A 97 -12.09 -13.01 -4.94
N ASN A 98 -12.17 -13.52 -3.71
CA ASN A 98 -13.02 -12.98 -2.66
C ASN A 98 -12.19 -12.32 -1.55
N PRO A 99 -11.93 -11.00 -1.60
CA PRO A 99 -11.13 -10.32 -0.59
C PRO A 99 -11.81 -10.21 0.78
N LEU A 100 -13.09 -10.59 0.92
CA LEU A 100 -13.77 -10.67 2.22
C LEU A 100 -13.34 -11.89 3.05
N GLU A 101 -12.72 -12.90 2.44
CA GLU A 101 -12.18 -14.09 3.12
C GLU A 101 -10.77 -13.85 3.70
N TYR A 102 -10.58 -12.71 4.36
CA TYR A 102 -9.32 -12.39 5.03
C TYR A 102 -9.16 -13.17 6.33
N VAL A 103 -7.91 -13.37 6.75
CA VAL A 103 -7.60 -13.92 8.08
C VAL A 103 -7.55 -12.79 9.09
N ILE A 104 -8.10 -13.00 10.29
CA ILE A 104 -7.97 -12.06 11.39
C ILE A 104 -6.58 -12.24 12.02
N ASP A 105 -5.70 -11.27 11.82
CA ASP A 105 -4.40 -11.15 12.50
C ASP A 105 -4.60 -10.54 13.89
N GLU A 106 -4.24 -11.29 14.92
CA GLU A 106 -4.28 -10.86 16.31
C GLU A 106 -2.87 -10.61 16.83
N GLN A 107 -2.55 -9.35 17.12
CA GLN A 107 -1.23 -8.96 17.63
C GLN A 107 -1.32 -7.83 18.67
N PRO A 108 -0.45 -7.84 19.70
CA PRO A 108 -0.38 -6.72 20.63
C PRO A 108 0.19 -5.46 19.96
N VAL A 109 -0.52 -4.35 20.06
CA VAL A 109 -0.07 -3.02 19.67
C VAL A 109 0.15 -2.14 20.90
N VAL A 110 1.07 -1.18 20.81
CA VAL A 110 1.35 -0.24 21.89
C VAL A 110 0.58 1.06 21.63
N ILE A 111 -0.37 1.37 22.52
CA ILE A 111 -1.14 2.62 22.51
C ILE A 111 -0.91 3.30 23.86
N ASN A 112 -0.37 4.53 23.86
CA ASN A 112 -0.11 5.29 25.08
C ASN A 112 0.67 4.48 26.16
N ARG A 113 1.70 3.73 25.75
CA ARG A 113 2.52 2.83 26.59
C ARG A 113 1.81 1.56 27.09
N ALA A 114 0.50 1.41 26.89
CA ALA A 114 -0.23 0.17 27.19
C ALA A 114 -0.19 -0.79 26.00
N ARG A 115 -0.13 -2.09 26.27
CA ARG A 115 -0.28 -3.14 25.25
C ARG A 115 -1.75 -3.52 25.15
N VAL A 116 -2.32 -3.41 23.97
CA VAL A 116 -3.71 -3.78 23.66
C VAL A 116 -3.69 -4.70 22.45
N LEU A 117 -4.51 -5.77 22.46
CA LEU A 117 -4.64 -6.68 21.32
C LEU A 117 -5.34 -5.96 20.17
N ALA A 118 -4.73 -5.85 18.99
CA ALA A 118 -5.39 -5.39 17.77
C ALA A 118 -5.78 -6.59 16.90
N TRP A 119 -6.94 -6.48 16.24
CA TRP A 119 -7.44 -7.45 15.27
C TRP A 119 -7.52 -6.75 13.93
N ARG A 120 -6.78 -7.25 12.94
CA ARG A 120 -6.63 -6.62 11.63
C ARG A 120 -6.84 -7.65 10.52
N PRO A 121 -7.44 -7.26 9.39
CA PRO A 121 -7.60 -8.14 8.25
C PRO A 121 -6.26 -8.33 7.54
N ARG A 122 -5.92 -9.60 7.28
CA ARG A 122 -4.68 -10.04 6.65
C ARG A 122 -4.98 -10.92 5.43
N TRP A 123 -4.27 -10.68 4.35
CA TRP A 123 -4.27 -11.53 3.16
C TRP A 123 -2.88 -12.13 2.95
N ASP A 124 -2.80 -13.46 2.94
CA ASP A 124 -1.53 -14.18 2.78
C ASP A 124 -1.06 -14.22 1.34
N GLU A 125 -2.02 -14.31 0.42
CA GLU A 125 -1.81 -14.17 -1.01
C GLU A 125 -2.62 -12.97 -1.48
N TRP A 126 -1.96 -12.05 -2.18
CA TRP A 126 -2.61 -10.86 -2.69
C TRP A 126 -1.95 -10.38 -3.97
N GLN A 127 -2.76 -9.76 -4.82
CA GLN A 127 -2.32 -9.25 -6.10
C GLN A 127 -3.13 -8.01 -6.47
N PHE A 128 -2.47 -7.03 -7.08
CA PHE A 128 -3.14 -5.81 -7.56
C PHE A 128 -2.67 -5.47 -8.98
N GLU A 129 -3.58 -4.89 -9.74
CA GLU A 129 -3.31 -4.31 -11.06
C GLU A 129 -3.78 -2.86 -11.03
N PHE A 130 -2.92 -1.95 -11.48
CA PHE A 130 -3.16 -0.51 -11.42
C PHE A 130 -2.33 0.20 -12.48
N LYS A 131 -2.57 1.51 -12.61
CA LYS A 131 -1.83 2.40 -13.49
C LYS A 131 -0.97 3.36 -12.68
N ILE A 132 0.25 3.57 -13.13
CA ILE A 132 1.09 4.67 -12.66
C ILE A 132 1.06 5.77 -13.71
N ILE A 133 0.79 7.01 -13.28
CA ILE A 133 0.82 8.19 -14.13
C ILE A 133 2.00 9.05 -13.71
N CYS A 134 2.93 9.27 -14.64
CA CYS A 134 4.09 10.12 -14.48
C CYS A 134 3.90 11.45 -15.21
N LEU A 135 3.76 12.53 -14.45
CA LEU A 135 3.54 13.89 -14.96
C LEU A 135 4.83 14.56 -15.47
N GLN A 136 6.00 14.06 -15.07
CA GLN A 136 7.32 14.61 -15.43
C GLN A 136 8.27 13.52 -15.97
N PRO A 137 7.95 12.88 -17.11
CA PRO A 137 8.79 11.83 -17.70
C PRO A 137 10.16 12.34 -18.17
N ASP A 138 10.34 13.65 -18.33
CA ASP A 138 11.62 14.29 -18.61
C ASP A 138 12.59 14.23 -17.41
N ARG A 139 12.05 14.12 -16.18
CA ARG A 139 12.84 14.07 -14.94
C ARG A 139 12.88 12.68 -14.32
N ILE A 140 11.81 11.91 -14.48
CA ILE A 140 11.67 10.56 -13.97
C ILE A 140 11.71 9.62 -15.18
N SER A 141 12.89 9.05 -15.43
CA SER A 141 13.04 8.04 -16.48
C SER A 141 12.31 6.75 -16.12
N ASP A 142 11.89 5.98 -17.13
CA ASP A 142 11.20 4.71 -16.96
C ASP A 142 12.01 3.74 -16.10
N LYS A 143 13.34 3.71 -16.32
CA LYS A 143 14.27 2.93 -15.50
C LYS A 143 14.24 3.39 -14.03
N THR A 144 14.32 4.70 -13.78
CA THR A 144 14.27 5.24 -12.42
C THR A 144 12.96 4.92 -11.72
N LEU A 145 11.83 5.01 -12.42
CA LEU A 145 10.53 4.64 -11.88
C LEU A 145 10.48 3.16 -11.51
N LYS A 146 10.94 2.30 -12.41
CA LYS A 146 11.01 0.85 -12.21
C LYS A 146 11.91 0.48 -11.03
N ASP A 147 13.13 1.01 -10.97
CA ASP A 147 14.09 0.73 -9.90
C ASP A 147 13.54 1.16 -8.52
N ILE A 148 12.84 2.31 -8.46
CA ILE A 148 12.22 2.81 -7.22
C ILE A 148 11.03 1.95 -6.82
N LEU A 149 10.20 1.52 -7.77
CA LEU A 149 9.09 0.61 -7.51
C LEU A 149 9.58 -0.74 -6.98
N GLU A 150 10.63 -1.30 -7.58
CA GLU A 150 11.27 -2.54 -7.15
C GLU A 150 11.80 -2.44 -5.72
N TYR A 151 12.56 -1.38 -5.46
CA TYR A 151 13.08 -1.10 -4.13
C TYR A 151 11.96 -0.90 -3.11
N GLY A 152 10.89 -0.20 -3.50
CA GLY A 152 9.69 -0.01 -2.70
C GLY A 152 9.05 -1.35 -2.32
N GLY A 153 8.85 -2.23 -3.30
CA GLY A 153 8.29 -3.56 -3.07
C GLY A 153 9.10 -4.42 -2.10
N MET A 154 10.42 -4.46 -2.29
CA MET A 154 11.30 -5.33 -1.50
C MET A 154 11.63 -4.79 -0.10
N PHE A 155 11.84 -3.49 0.05
CA PHE A 155 12.40 -2.89 1.28
C PHE A 155 11.46 -1.96 2.03
N VAL A 156 10.36 -1.50 1.41
CA VAL A 156 9.41 -0.55 2.03
C VAL A 156 8.05 -1.21 2.30
N GLY A 157 7.43 -1.79 1.28
CA GLY A 157 6.11 -2.42 1.33
C GLY A 157 4.93 -1.43 1.45
N ILE A 158 3.72 -1.98 1.48
CA ILE A 158 2.42 -1.29 1.63
C ILE A 158 1.64 -1.78 2.86
N GLY A 159 0.50 -1.17 3.21
CA GLY A 159 -0.32 -1.61 4.35
C GLY A 159 0.19 -1.20 5.73
N ASP A 160 -0.05 -2.01 6.76
CA ASP A 160 0.42 -1.79 8.13
C ASP A 160 1.60 -2.72 8.49
N PHE A 161 2.33 -2.37 9.55
CA PHE A 161 3.46 -3.13 10.10
C PHE A 161 4.56 -3.49 9.08
N ARG A 162 4.77 -2.59 8.12
CA ARG A 162 5.88 -2.60 7.17
C ARG A 162 7.25 -2.55 7.89
N PRO A 163 8.31 -3.18 7.33
CA PRO A 163 8.33 -3.97 6.10
C PRO A 163 8.04 -5.47 6.32
N LYS A 164 7.62 -5.90 7.53
CA LYS A 164 7.31 -7.32 7.79
C LYS A 164 6.12 -7.79 6.95
N PHE A 165 5.16 -6.90 6.72
CA PHE A 165 3.98 -7.09 5.88
C PHE A 165 4.03 -6.20 4.64
N GLY A 166 3.25 -6.58 3.63
CA GLY A 166 2.97 -5.78 2.43
C GLY A 166 4.14 -5.62 1.47
N ARG A 167 5.16 -6.48 1.53
CA ARG A 167 6.20 -6.53 0.51
C ARG A 167 5.69 -7.19 -0.75
N PHE A 168 6.17 -6.74 -1.90
CA PHE A 168 5.76 -7.22 -3.20
C PHE A 168 6.90 -7.21 -4.21
N GLU A 169 6.67 -7.95 -5.29
CA GLU A 169 7.40 -7.81 -6.56
C GLU A 169 6.40 -7.39 -7.64
N PHE A 170 6.87 -6.64 -8.65
CA PHE A 170 6.03 -6.36 -9.81
C PHE A 170 6.23 -7.46 -10.86
N THR A 171 5.13 -7.93 -11.44
CA THR A 171 5.13 -8.97 -12.49
C THR A 171 4.93 -8.39 -13.88
N LYS A 172 4.43 -7.15 -13.97
CA LYS A 172 4.18 -6.43 -15.23
C LYS A 172 4.50 -4.95 -15.07
N PHE A 173 5.14 -4.38 -16.09
CA PHE A 173 5.44 -2.96 -16.19
C PHE A 173 5.50 -2.57 -17.66
N ASP A 174 4.36 -2.18 -18.22
CA ASP A 174 4.21 -1.84 -19.63
C ASP A 174 3.88 -0.37 -19.79
N VAL A 175 4.59 0.30 -20.70
CA VAL A 175 4.25 1.67 -21.09
C VAL A 175 2.96 1.62 -21.90
N VAL A 176 1.99 2.45 -21.55
CA VAL A 176 0.79 2.66 -22.38
C VAL A 176 1.20 3.59 -23.51
N GLU A 177 1.29 3.05 -24.72
CA GLU A 177 1.44 3.87 -25.93
C GLU A 177 0.10 4.60 -26.18
N ASP A 178 0.13 5.93 -26.07
CA ASP A 178 -0.93 6.84 -26.53
C ASP A 178 -0.52 7.48 -27.87
#